data_AF-A0A4R4IW41-F1
#
_entry.id   AF-A0A4R4IW41-F1
#
_cell.length_a   1.000
_cell.length_b   1.000
_cell.length_c   1.000
_cell.angle_alpha   90.00
_cell.angle_beta   90.00
_cell.angle_gamma   90.00
#
_symmetry.space_group_name_H-M   'P 1'
#
loop_
_entity.id
_entity.type
_entity.pdbx_description
1 polymer ?
#
loop_
_entity_poly.entity_id
_entity_poly.type
_entity_poly.pdbx_seq_one_letter_code
_entity_poly.pdbx_strand_id
1 'polypeptide(L)'
;MQQQITGTERGWWVISDENRIWLPKGELPFGMATQWSLQEKIALLIGEWQGEKVWLIRQKMAANMVSLRNIISSERGLFQLAGRGVQLAEFYRSHQYCGYCGSEMRHSINEWACLCHHCHERYYPQIAPCIIVGIRRDDHILLAQHQRHREGVYTVLAGFVEVGETLEEAVAREVMEESNIKIRNLRYVASQPWPFPHSLMMAFLADYDGGEIRHDPKELISADWYHYDQLPLIPPHNTIARRLIEDTVALCRNT
;
A
#
# COMPACT_ATOMS: atom_id res chain seq x y z
N MET A 1 -18.42 -2.07 -14.37
CA MET A 1 -19.02 -1.25 -15.45
C MET A 1 -19.12 0.19 -14.97
N GLN A 2 -18.72 1.13 -15.83
CA GLN A 2 -18.94 2.56 -15.57
C GLN A 2 -20.41 2.90 -15.79
N GLN A 3 -20.95 3.80 -14.98
CA GLN A 3 -22.30 4.31 -15.13
C GLN A 3 -22.36 5.80 -14.81
N GLN A 4 -23.29 6.50 -15.44
CA GLN A 4 -23.60 7.87 -15.07
C GLN A 4 -24.45 7.88 -13.80
N ILE A 5 -24.09 8.72 -12.83
CA ILE A 5 -24.79 8.87 -11.56
C ILE A 5 -26.03 9.76 -11.76
N THR A 6 -27.19 9.24 -11.38
CA THR A 6 -28.49 9.93 -11.51
C THR A 6 -28.86 10.75 -10.28
N GLY A 7 -28.27 10.46 -9.13
CA GLY A 7 -28.57 11.06 -7.82
C GLY A 7 -29.24 10.09 -6.85
N THR A 8 -29.83 9.01 -7.34
CA THR A 8 -30.50 7.97 -6.52
C THR A 8 -29.53 6.95 -5.94
N GLU A 9 -28.30 6.93 -6.44
CA GLU A 9 -27.26 6.01 -6.02
C GLU A 9 -26.77 6.37 -4.62
N ARG A 10 -26.54 5.33 -3.82
CA ARG A 10 -26.02 5.39 -2.47
C ARG A 10 -24.73 4.59 -2.37
N GLY A 11 -23.86 5.01 -1.46
CA GLY A 11 -22.72 4.21 -1.04
C GLY A 11 -21.57 5.06 -0.52
N TRP A 12 -20.38 4.48 -0.57
CA TRP A 12 -19.11 5.15 -0.31
C TRP A 12 -18.55 5.75 -1.59
N TRP A 13 -18.04 6.98 -1.51
CA TRP A 13 -17.59 7.75 -2.67
C TRP A 13 -16.09 7.99 -2.62
N VAL A 14 -15.34 7.20 -3.38
CA VAL A 14 -13.92 7.43 -3.63
C VAL A 14 -13.80 8.40 -4.79
N ILE A 15 -13.61 9.68 -4.49
CA ILE A 15 -13.33 10.69 -5.51
C ILE A 15 -11.82 10.95 -5.52
N SER A 16 -11.16 10.65 -6.63
CA SER A 16 -9.70 10.62 -6.70
C SER A 16 -9.17 11.28 -7.97
N ASP A 17 -8.04 11.97 -7.79
CA ASP A 17 -7.26 12.63 -8.85
C ASP A 17 -5.82 12.81 -8.36
N GLU A 18 -4.83 12.64 -9.24
CA GLU A 18 -3.39 12.84 -8.95
C GLU A 18 -2.90 12.20 -7.63
N ASN A 19 -3.18 10.89 -7.41
CA ASN A 19 -2.86 10.15 -6.17
C ASN A 19 -3.47 10.72 -4.87
N ARG A 20 -4.47 11.60 -4.97
CA ARG A 20 -5.22 12.16 -3.84
C ARG A 20 -6.64 11.62 -3.79
N ILE A 21 -7.22 11.72 -2.60
CA ILE A 21 -8.62 11.36 -2.33
C ILE A 21 -9.34 12.56 -1.72
N TRP A 22 -10.60 12.75 -2.08
CA TRP A 22 -11.43 13.81 -1.53
C TRP A 22 -12.02 13.40 -0.17
N LEU A 23 -11.68 14.14 0.88
CA LEU A 23 -12.19 13.94 2.24
C LEU A 23 -12.83 15.25 2.75
N PRO A 24 -14.08 15.57 2.36
CA PRO A 24 -14.69 16.88 2.60
C PRO A 24 -14.81 17.25 4.09
N LYS A 25 -14.91 16.24 4.96
CA LYS A 25 -14.99 16.39 6.41
C LYS A 25 -13.88 15.63 7.15
N GLY A 26 -12.77 15.32 6.46
CA GLY A 26 -11.70 14.46 6.98
C GLY A 26 -11.99 12.95 6.91
N GLU A 27 -13.18 12.58 6.46
CA GLU A 27 -13.62 11.18 6.32
C GLU A 27 -14.04 10.87 4.88
N LEU A 28 -14.09 9.57 4.54
CA LEU A 28 -14.56 9.12 3.23
C LEU A 28 -16.07 9.43 3.10
N PRO A 29 -16.53 10.13 2.05
CA PRO A 29 -17.94 10.47 1.92
C PRO A 29 -18.81 9.22 1.80
N PHE A 30 -19.89 9.19 2.57
CA PHE A 30 -20.92 8.16 2.53
C PHE A 30 -22.30 8.79 2.38
N GLY A 31 -23.20 8.10 1.67
CA GLY A 31 -24.60 8.51 1.53
C GLY A 31 -25.06 8.59 0.07
N MET A 32 -26.12 9.36 -0.17
CA MET A 32 -26.71 9.56 -1.50
C MET A 32 -25.85 10.48 -2.35
N ALA A 33 -25.78 10.22 -3.65
CA ALA A 33 -25.06 11.06 -4.62
C ALA A 33 -25.52 12.52 -4.57
N THR A 34 -26.81 12.77 -4.32
CA THR A 34 -27.36 14.14 -4.19
C THR A 34 -26.79 14.93 -3.02
N GLN A 35 -26.44 14.27 -1.91
CA GLN A 35 -25.87 14.94 -0.73
C GLN A 35 -24.47 15.51 -1.01
N TRP A 36 -23.80 14.97 -2.03
CA TRP A 36 -22.42 15.30 -2.40
C TRP A 36 -22.32 16.00 -3.76
N SER A 37 -23.45 16.36 -4.37
CA SER A 37 -23.54 16.97 -5.71
C SER A 37 -22.81 16.14 -6.79
N LEU A 38 -23.03 14.82 -6.80
CA LEU A 38 -22.36 13.88 -7.69
C LEU A 38 -23.17 13.48 -8.92
N GLN A 39 -24.32 14.12 -9.15
CA GLN A 39 -25.16 13.87 -10.32
C GLN A 39 -24.38 14.12 -11.61
N GLU A 40 -24.73 13.38 -12.66
CA GLU A 40 -24.17 13.44 -14.02
C GLU A 40 -22.72 12.95 -14.14
N LYS A 41 -22.03 12.71 -13.02
CA LYS A 41 -20.66 12.19 -13.02
C LYS A 41 -20.62 10.73 -13.44
N ILE A 42 -19.53 10.33 -14.10
CA ILE A 42 -19.28 8.93 -14.43
C ILE A 42 -18.58 8.26 -13.26
N ALA A 43 -19.22 7.23 -12.70
CA ALA A 43 -18.69 6.43 -11.60
C ALA A 43 -18.40 4.99 -12.04
N LEU A 44 -17.35 4.40 -11.45
CA LEU A 44 -17.03 2.99 -11.56
C LEU A 44 -17.35 2.30 -10.24
N LEU A 45 -18.15 1.23 -10.25
CA LEU A 45 -18.29 0.38 -9.07
C LEU A 45 -16.98 -0.39 -8.85
N ILE A 46 -16.32 -0.16 -7.71
CA ILE A 46 -15.02 -0.77 -7.40
C ILE A 46 -15.09 -1.81 -6.27
N GLY A 47 -16.24 -1.96 -5.62
CA GLY A 47 -16.49 -2.99 -4.62
C GLY A 47 -17.74 -2.73 -3.78
N GLU A 48 -17.85 -3.44 -2.68
CA GLU A 48 -18.92 -3.34 -1.70
C GLU A 48 -18.31 -3.45 -0.29
N TRP A 49 -18.80 -2.63 0.64
CA TRP A 49 -18.42 -2.66 2.04
C TRP A 49 -19.67 -2.65 2.92
N GLN A 50 -19.82 -3.68 3.76
CA GLN A 50 -20.97 -3.83 4.68
C GLN A 50 -22.34 -3.68 3.97
N GLY A 51 -22.49 -4.26 2.78
CA GLY A 51 -23.72 -4.18 1.98
C GLY A 51 -23.89 -2.88 1.17
N GLU A 52 -22.99 -1.92 1.32
CA GLU A 52 -23.04 -0.64 0.62
C GLU A 52 -22.02 -0.58 -0.51
N LYS A 53 -22.43 -0.08 -1.66
CA LYS A 53 -21.56 0.04 -2.85
C LYS A 53 -20.41 1.00 -2.60
N VAL A 54 -19.25 0.72 -3.19
CA VAL A 54 -18.11 1.64 -3.21
C VAL A 54 -17.84 2.09 -4.64
N TRP A 55 -17.98 3.39 -4.86
CA TRP A 55 -17.89 4.04 -6.16
C TRP A 55 -16.57 4.79 -6.31
N LEU A 56 -15.96 4.71 -7.49
CA LEU A 56 -14.85 5.55 -7.89
C LEU A 56 -15.32 6.61 -8.88
N ILE A 57 -15.02 7.88 -8.61
CA ILE A 57 -15.12 8.99 -9.56
C ILE A 57 -13.73 9.58 -9.74
N ARG A 58 -13.25 9.65 -10.99
CA ARG A 58 -11.90 10.13 -11.34
C ARG A 58 -11.94 11.61 -11.69
N GLN A 59 -11.89 12.47 -10.69
CA GLN A 59 -11.97 13.92 -10.88
C GLN A 59 -11.36 14.67 -9.71
N LYS A 60 -10.93 15.90 -9.99
CA LYS A 60 -10.53 16.87 -8.98
C LYS A 60 -11.74 17.54 -8.34
N MET A 61 -11.71 17.68 -7.02
CA MET A 61 -12.65 18.54 -6.27
C MET A 61 -11.96 19.86 -5.91
N ALA A 62 -12.76 20.93 -5.69
CA ALA A 62 -12.24 22.27 -5.46
C ALA A 62 -11.38 22.41 -4.20
N ALA A 63 -11.67 21.63 -3.16
CA ALA A 63 -10.96 21.63 -1.89
C ALA A 63 -10.91 20.22 -1.27
N ASN A 64 -10.12 20.05 -0.21
CA ASN A 64 -10.05 18.82 0.59
C ASN A 64 -9.57 17.57 -0.17
N MET A 65 -8.78 17.75 -1.24
CA MET A 65 -8.02 16.67 -1.89
C MET A 65 -6.75 16.41 -1.07
N VAL A 66 -6.71 15.27 -0.37
CA VAL A 66 -5.64 14.93 0.57
C VAL A 66 -5.04 13.55 0.28
N SER A 67 -3.95 13.21 0.97
CA SER A 67 -3.36 11.87 0.90
C SER A 67 -4.29 10.84 1.51
N LEU A 68 -4.36 9.65 0.88
CA LEU A 68 -5.07 8.49 1.42
C LEU A 68 -4.53 8.07 2.80
N ARG A 69 -3.29 8.44 3.17
CA ARG A 69 -2.72 8.18 4.50
C ARG A 69 -3.55 8.77 5.64
N ASN A 70 -4.34 9.83 5.39
CA ASN A 70 -5.18 10.46 6.41
C ASN A 70 -6.29 9.54 6.94
N ILE A 71 -6.67 8.50 6.20
CA ILE A 71 -7.68 7.51 6.62
C ILE A 71 -7.07 6.13 6.83
N ILE A 72 -5.76 6.05 7.08
CA ILE A 72 -5.10 4.77 7.33
C ILE A 72 -5.73 4.05 8.52
N SER A 73 -6.10 4.79 9.57
CA SER A 73 -6.74 4.32 10.81
C SER A 73 -8.20 3.89 10.66
N SER A 74 -8.82 4.12 9.50
CA SER A 74 -10.16 3.62 9.21
C SER A 74 -10.19 2.08 9.14
N GLU A 75 -11.39 1.51 9.09
CA GLU A 75 -11.56 0.06 8.96
C GLU A 75 -10.81 -0.50 7.75
N ARG A 76 -10.06 -1.58 7.98
CA ARG A 76 -9.11 -2.17 7.01
C ARG A 76 -9.73 -2.37 5.63
N GLY A 77 -10.94 -2.93 5.55
CA GLY A 77 -11.56 -3.23 4.26
C GLY A 77 -11.99 -1.98 3.50
N LEU A 78 -12.53 -0.97 4.19
CA LEU A 78 -12.86 0.30 3.57
C LEU A 78 -11.60 1.05 3.10
N PHE A 79 -10.53 1.04 3.90
CA PHE A 79 -9.24 1.61 3.52
C PHE A 79 -8.67 0.93 2.26
N GLN A 80 -8.74 -0.40 2.17
CA GLN A 80 -8.30 -1.14 1.00
C GLN A 80 -9.12 -0.82 -0.25
N LEU A 81 -10.44 -0.63 -0.13
CA LEU A 81 -11.30 -0.24 -1.23
C LEU A 81 -11.04 1.22 -1.67
N ALA A 82 -10.83 2.13 -0.74
CA ALA A 82 -10.40 3.50 -1.04
C ALA A 82 -9.06 3.50 -1.78
N GLY A 83 -8.09 2.72 -1.30
CA GLY A 83 -6.79 2.55 -1.94
C GLY A 83 -6.86 1.94 -3.33
N ARG A 84 -7.76 0.98 -3.56
CA ARG A 84 -8.05 0.45 -4.90
C ARG A 84 -8.56 1.56 -5.82
N GLY A 85 -9.47 2.41 -5.35
CA GLY A 85 -10.02 3.51 -6.14
C GLY A 85 -8.94 4.53 -6.55
N VAL A 86 -8.07 4.92 -5.61
CA VAL A 86 -6.94 5.83 -5.90
C VAL A 86 -5.97 5.21 -6.91
N GLN A 87 -5.59 3.94 -6.74
CA GLN A 87 -4.72 3.23 -7.68
C GLN A 87 -5.34 3.07 -9.07
N LEU A 88 -6.64 2.79 -9.16
CA LEU A 88 -7.33 2.71 -10.44
C LEU A 88 -7.40 4.07 -11.13
N ALA A 89 -7.67 5.16 -10.39
CA ALA A 89 -7.65 6.51 -10.94
C ALA A 89 -6.28 6.83 -11.56
N GLU A 90 -5.21 6.51 -10.83
CA GLU A 90 -3.84 6.72 -11.29
C GLU A 90 -3.45 5.81 -12.47
N PHE A 91 -3.87 4.54 -12.45
CA PHE A 91 -3.66 3.62 -13.56
C PHE A 91 -4.27 4.16 -14.87
N TYR A 92 -5.51 4.62 -14.82
CA TYR A 92 -6.16 5.17 -16.01
C TYR A 92 -5.53 6.49 -16.47
N ARG A 93 -5.09 7.34 -15.53
CA ARG A 93 -4.37 8.59 -15.83
C ARG A 93 -3.00 8.31 -16.48
N SER A 94 -2.28 7.29 -16.02
CA SER A 94 -0.96 6.92 -16.55
C SER A 94 -1.01 6.19 -17.90
N HIS A 95 -2.19 5.72 -18.32
CA HIS A 95 -2.39 4.96 -19.56
C HIS A 95 -3.41 5.64 -20.50
N GLN A 96 -3.38 6.97 -20.58
CA GLN A 96 -4.17 7.71 -21.58
C GLN A 96 -3.67 7.43 -23.01
N TYR A 97 -2.36 7.22 -23.17
CA TYR A 97 -1.72 6.89 -24.44
C TYR A 97 -0.95 5.58 -24.31
N CYS A 98 -0.87 4.81 -25.40
CA CYS A 98 -0.19 3.54 -25.44
C CYS A 98 1.33 3.73 -25.40
N GLY A 99 2.01 3.07 -24.46
CA GLY A 99 3.48 3.12 -24.36
C GLY A 99 4.22 2.49 -25.54
N TYR A 100 3.56 1.66 -26.35
CA TYR A 100 4.17 1.04 -27.54
C TYR A 100 4.10 1.92 -28.80
N CYS A 101 2.96 2.58 -29.06
CA CYS A 101 2.73 3.30 -30.33
C CYS A 101 2.26 4.75 -30.20
N GLY A 102 2.03 5.25 -28.98
CA GLY A 102 1.57 6.62 -28.72
C GLY A 102 0.09 6.89 -29.02
N SER A 103 -0.67 5.92 -29.55
CA SER A 103 -2.12 6.10 -29.80
C SER A 103 -2.94 6.17 -28.51
N GLU A 104 -4.05 6.92 -28.52
CA GLU A 104 -4.96 7.01 -27.37
C GLU A 104 -5.55 5.64 -27.01
N MET A 105 -5.62 5.36 -25.71
CA MET A 105 -6.14 4.10 -25.17
C MET A 105 -7.61 4.21 -24.79
N ARG A 106 -8.32 3.08 -24.83
CA ARG A 106 -9.69 2.96 -24.29
C ARG A 106 -9.72 2.06 -23.07
N HIS A 107 -10.64 2.31 -22.14
CA HIS A 107 -10.85 1.41 -21.01
C HIS A 107 -11.60 0.14 -21.46
N SER A 108 -11.22 -1.01 -20.92
CA SER A 108 -11.99 -2.24 -21.09
C SER A 108 -13.32 -2.17 -20.32
N ILE A 109 -14.36 -2.78 -20.88
CA ILE A 109 -15.69 -2.88 -20.24
C ILE A 109 -15.83 -4.11 -19.33
N ASN A 110 -14.96 -5.11 -19.51
CA ASN A 110 -15.04 -6.41 -18.86
C ASN A 110 -14.03 -6.58 -17.71
N GLU A 111 -12.98 -5.77 -17.70
CA GLU A 111 -11.85 -5.88 -16.78
C GLU A 111 -11.25 -4.49 -16.50
N TRP A 112 -10.46 -4.36 -15.45
CA TRP A 112 -9.70 -3.13 -15.20
C TRP A 112 -8.44 -3.14 -16.06
N ALA A 113 -8.58 -2.71 -17.31
CA ALA A 113 -7.48 -2.64 -18.27
C ALA A 113 -7.63 -1.43 -19.20
N CYS A 114 -6.51 -1.00 -19.78
CA CYS A 114 -6.44 -0.07 -20.91
C CYS A 114 -6.06 -0.84 -22.17
N LEU A 115 -6.80 -0.62 -23.26
CA LEU A 115 -6.67 -1.34 -24.53
C LEU A 115 -6.25 -0.38 -25.64
N CYS A 116 -5.23 -0.73 -26.42
CA CYS A 116 -4.88 -0.01 -27.63
C CYS A 116 -5.66 -0.58 -28.82
N HIS A 117 -6.34 0.27 -29.58
CA HIS A 117 -7.06 -0.14 -30.78
C HIS A 117 -6.15 -0.19 -32.03
N HIS A 118 -4.96 0.45 -31.97
CA HIS A 118 -4.02 0.54 -33.09
C HIS A 118 -3.07 -0.66 -33.16
N CYS A 119 -2.36 -0.96 -32.06
CA CYS A 119 -1.39 -2.07 -32.01
C CYS A 119 -1.87 -3.30 -31.23
N HIS A 120 -3.09 -3.27 -30.69
CA HIS A 120 -3.70 -4.35 -29.91
C HIS A 120 -3.04 -4.71 -28.56
N GLU A 121 -2.03 -3.93 -28.14
CA GLU A 121 -1.44 -4.03 -26.82
C GLU A 121 -2.43 -3.62 -25.71
N ARG A 122 -2.20 -4.16 -24.50
CA ARG A 122 -3.02 -3.88 -23.32
C ARG A 122 -2.17 -3.71 -22.07
N TYR A 123 -2.71 -2.95 -21.12
CA TYR A 123 -2.10 -2.77 -19.81
C TYR A 123 -3.10 -3.09 -18.70
N TYR A 124 -2.57 -3.60 -17.60
CA TYR A 124 -3.28 -3.85 -16.35
C TYR A 124 -2.71 -2.96 -15.24
N PRO A 125 -3.48 -2.65 -14.18
CA PRO A 125 -2.97 -1.98 -13.00
C PRO A 125 -1.74 -2.71 -12.45
N GLN A 126 -0.63 -1.98 -12.31
CA GLN A 126 0.60 -2.52 -11.77
C GLN A 126 0.46 -2.75 -10.27
N ILE A 127 0.92 -3.89 -9.80
CA ILE A 127 1.13 -4.18 -8.38
C ILE A 127 2.61 -4.48 -8.20
N ALA A 128 3.30 -3.68 -7.40
CA ALA A 128 4.72 -3.86 -7.10
C ALA A 128 4.88 -4.83 -5.91
N PRO A 129 5.44 -6.05 -6.09
CA PRO A 129 5.71 -6.94 -4.97
C PRO A 129 6.76 -6.31 -4.05
N CYS A 130 6.50 -6.33 -2.75
CA CYS A 130 7.35 -5.69 -1.75
C CYS A 130 7.46 -6.59 -0.52
N ILE A 131 8.67 -6.94 -0.10
CA ILE A 131 8.90 -7.69 1.13
C ILE A 131 8.89 -6.76 2.33
N ILE A 132 8.58 -7.30 3.50
CA ILE A 132 8.75 -6.64 4.79
C ILE A 132 9.10 -7.71 5.83
N VAL A 133 10.13 -7.49 6.65
CA VAL A 133 10.70 -8.57 7.47
C VAL A 133 10.99 -8.16 8.91
N GLY A 134 10.36 -8.86 9.87
CA GLY A 134 10.74 -8.79 11.28
C GLY A 134 11.90 -9.73 11.56
N ILE A 135 13.03 -9.19 12.01
CA ILE A 135 14.26 -9.97 12.25
C ILE A 135 14.48 -10.10 13.74
N ARG A 136 14.45 -11.34 14.24
CA ARG A 136 14.65 -11.68 15.64
C ARG A 136 16.11 -12.07 15.90
N ARG A 137 16.65 -11.62 17.02
CA ARG A 137 17.91 -12.11 17.60
C ARG A 137 17.69 -12.37 19.08
N ASP A 138 17.55 -13.63 19.46
CA ASP A 138 17.29 -14.05 20.85
C ASP A 138 16.02 -13.36 21.42
N ASP A 139 16.19 -12.45 22.37
CA ASP A 139 15.17 -11.60 23.02
C ASP A 139 15.08 -10.19 22.42
N HIS A 140 15.77 -9.93 21.30
CA HIS A 140 15.77 -8.65 20.58
C HIS A 140 15.13 -8.75 19.20
N ILE A 141 14.68 -7.60 18.70
CA ILE A 141 14.21 -7.37 17.32
C ILE A 141 15.02 -6.24 16.67
N LEU A 142 15.39 -6.40 15.40
CA LEU A 142 15.97 -5.31 14.63
C LEU A 142 14.88 -4.31 14.26
N LEU A 143 15.07 -3.04 14.63
CA LEU A 143 14.24 -1.94 14.15
C LEU A 143 15.12 -0.81 13.61
N ALA A 144 14.63 -0.13 12.59
CA ALA A 144 15.31 0.95 11.92
C ALA A 144 14.42 2.18 11.73
N GLN A 145 15.06 3.35 11.67
CA GLN A 145 14.41 4.61 11.36
C GLN A 145 14.76 5.02 9.92
N HIS A 146 13.78 5.04 9.01
CA HIS A 146 14.01 5.41 7.60
C HIS A 146 14.09 6.93 7.41
N GLN A 147 14.96 7.40 6.50
CA GLN A 147 15.07 8.83 6.14
C GLN A 147 13.75 9.43 5.63
N ARG A 148 12.96 8.63 4.92
CA ARG A 148 11.70 9.04 4.27
C ARG A 148 10.59 9.34 5.28
N HIS A 149 10.71 8.89 6.53
CA HIS A 149 9.70 9.00 7.59
C HIS A 149 10.29 9.72 8.82
N ARG A 150 10.22 11.05 8.83
CA ARG A 150 10.83 11.91 9.88
C ARG A 150 10.08 11.93 11.22
N GLU A 151 9.11 11.05 11.45
CA GLU A 151 8.26 11.06 12.65
C GLU A 151 8.85 10.32 13.85
N GLY A 152 10.14 9.93 13.80
CA GLY A 152 10.79 9.22 14.92
C GLY A 152 10.34 7.77 15.10
N VAL A 153 9.57 7.22 14.15
CA VAL A 153 9.06 5.85 14.20
C VAL A 153 10.15 4.88 13.75
N TYR A 154 10.38 3.86 14.58
CA TYR A 154 11.26 2.73 14.29
C TYR A 154 10.42 1.55 13.79
N THR A 155 10.79 0.98 12.65
CA THR A 155 10.04 -0.07 11.98
C THR A 155 10.96 -1.18 11.48
N VAL A 156 10.36 -2.29 11.09
CA VAL A 156 11.02 -3.39 10.36
C VAL A 156 11.44 -2.97 8.94
N LEU A 157 12.42 -3.67 8.37
CA LEU A 157 12.95 -3.40 7.03
C LEU A 157 11.98 -3.85 5.93
N ALA A 158 11.96 -3.14 4.80
CA ALA A 158 11.06 -3.43 3.67
C ALA A 158 11.66 -2.96 2.34
N GLY A 159 11.43 -3.73 1.28
CA GLY A 159 12.06 -3.52 -0.02
C GLY A 159 11.23 -4.02 -1.19
N PHE A 160 11.44 -3.45 -2.37
CA PHE A 160 10.82 -3.99 -3.59
C PHE A 160 11.51 -5.28 -4.02
N VAL A 161 10.73 -6.21 -4.55
CA VAL A 161 11.26 -7.41 -5.22
C VAL A 161 11.75 -7.00 -6.61
N GLU A 162 12.95 -7.41 -6.99
CA GLU A 162 13.52 -7.11 -8.29
C GLU A 162 13.19 -8.18 -9.34
N VAL A 163 13.42 -7.82 -10.62
CA VAL A 163 13.16 -8.71 -11.74
C VAL A 163 14.09 -9.92 -11.66
N GLY A 164 13.49 -11.11 -11.60
CA GLY A 164 14.22 -12.37 -11.53
C GLY A 164 14.48 -12.88 -10.11
N GLU A 165 14.06 -12.14 -9.08
CA GLU A 165 14.17 -12.58 -7.70
C GLU A 165 12.94 -13.38 -7.24
N THR A 166 13.19 -14.38 -6.41
CA THR A 166 12.21 -14.92 -5.46
C THR A 166 11.98 -13.93 -4.32
N LEU A 167 10.93 -14.15 -3.52
CA LEU A 167 10.70 -13.31 -2.34
C LEU A 167 11.81 -13.49 -1.31
N GLU A 168 12.27 -14.73 -1.16
CA GLU A 168 13.33 -15.13 -0.25
C GLU A 168 14.65 -14.44 -0.58
N GLU A 169 15.01 -14.37 -1.86
CA GLU A 169 16.18 -13.63 -2.35
C GLU A 169 16.04 -12.13 -2.07
N ALA A 170 14.87 -11.55 -2.36
CA ALA A 170 14.62 -10.13 -2.08
C ALA A 170 14.72 -9.80 -0.58
N VAL A 171 14.23 -10.68 0.31
CA VAL A 171 14.43 -10.48 1.76
C VAL A 171 15.92 -10.52 2.10
N ALA A 172 16.66 -11.52 1.62
CA ALA A 172 18.08 -11.65 1.91
C ALA A 172 18.91 -10.46 1.38
N ARG A 173 18.60 -9.99 0.17
CA ARG A 173 19.23 -8.82 -0.45
C ARG A 173 18.94 -7.55 0.36
N GLU A 174 17.67 -7.22 0.59
CA GLU A 174 17.29 -5.97 1.24
C GLU A 174 17.90 -5.87 2.65
N VAL A 175 17.88 -6.97 3.41
CA VAL A 175 18.48 -7.00 4.75
C VAL A 175 19.99 -6.79 4.69
N MET A 176 20.67 -7.41 3.72
CA MET A 176 22.11 -7.22 3.53
C MET A 176 22.43 -5.78 3.15
N GLU A 177 21.72 -5.20 2.19
CA GLU A 177 21.93 -3.84 1.68
C GLU A 177 21.67 -2.78 2.75
N GLU A 178 20.54 -2.88 3.46
CA GLU A 178 20.14 -1.85 4.42
C GLU A 178 20.83 -1.97 5.77
N SER A 179 21.28 -3.17 6.18
CA SER A 179 21.76 -3.38 7.56
C SER A 179 23.05 -4.18 7.70
N ASN A 180 23.57 -4.79 6.63
CA ASN A 180 24.81 -5.58 6.63
C ASN A 180 24.80 -6.80 7.58
N ILE A 181 23.62 -7.42 7.78
CA ILE A 181 23.48 -8.67 8.53
C ILE A 181 22.97 -9.81 7.65
N LYS A 182 23.19 -11.04 8.10
CA LYS A 182 22.67 -12.27 7.50
C LYS A 182 21.52 -12.80 8.34
N ILE A 183 20.57 -13.43 7.66
CA ILE A 183 19.37 -14.02 8.24
C ILE A 183 19.20 -15.47 7.82
N ARG A 184 18.42 -16.22 8.59
CA ARG A 184 18.03 -17.61 8.35
C ARG A 184 16.60 -17.86 8.82
N ASN A 185 16.12 -19.09 8.60
CA ASN A 185 14.79 -19.55 9.04
C ASN A 185 13.66 -18.59 8.61
N LEU A 186 13.69 -18.19 7.34
CA LEU A 186 12.69 -17.27 6.80
C LEU A 186 11.30 -17.91 6.79
N ARG A 187 10.30 -17.21 7.30
CA ARG A 187 8.93 -17.69 7.47
C ARG A 187 7.95 -16.65 6.97
N TYR A 188 7.13 -17.00 5.99
CA TYR A 188 6.02 -16.15 5.54
C TYR A 188 4.94 -16.06 6.63
N VAL A 189 4.39 -14.86 6.84
CA VAL A 189 3.36 -14.58 7.84
C VAL A 189 2.03 -14.21 7.20
N ALA A 190 2.04 -13.24 6.28
CA ALA A 190 0.84 -12.69 5.66
C ALA A 190 1.18 -11.77 4.48
N SER A 191 0.14 -11.29 3.79
CA SER A 191 0.25 -10.21 2.82
C SER A 191 -0.78 -9.11 3.05
N GLN A 192 -0.44 -7.88 2.67
CA GLN A 192 -1.32 -6.72 2.75
C GLN A 192 -1.12 -5.79 1.55
N PRO A 193 -2.19 -5.44 0.81
CA PRO A 193 -2.13 -4.38 -0.19
C PRO A 193 -1.75 -3.05 0.46
N TRP A 194 -0.84 -2.32 -0.18
CA TRP A 194 -0.32 -1.04 0.30
C TRP A 194 -0.41 0.03 -0.79
N PRO A 195 -1.45 0.90 -0.74
CA PRO A 195 -1.80 1.83 -1.80
C PRO A 195 -0.90 3.09 -1.82
N PHE A 196 0.41 2.91 -1.63
CA PHE A 196 1.41 3.98 -1.59
C PHE A 196 2.72 3.59 -2.29
N PRO A 197 2.78 3.61 -3.64
CA PRO A 197 1.68 3.95 -4.55
C PRO A 197 0.79 2.75 -4.92
N HIS A 198 1.36 1.55 -5.13
CA HIS A 198 0.61 0.37 -5.59
C HIS A 198 1.34 -0.95 -5.26
N SER A 199 1.73 -1.13 -4.00
CA SER A 199 2.51 -2.29 -3.58
C SER A 199 1.63 -3.40 -3.00
N LEU A 200 2.12 -4.63 -3.06
CA LEU A 200 1.65 -5.73 -2.23
C LEU A 200 2.77 -6.06 -1.23
N MET A 201 2.51 -5.86 0.06
CA MET A 201 3.47 -6.21 1.10
C MET A 201 3.37 -7.71 1.39
N MET A 202 4.49 -8.43 1.35
CA MET A 202 4.62 -9.81 1.79
C MET A 202 5.48 -9.84 3.05
N ALA A 203 4.85 -10.20 4.16
CA ALA A 203 5.42 -10.13 5.48
C ALA A 203 6.13 -11.43 5.84
N PHE A 204 7.37 -11.30 6.31
CA PHE A 204 8.21 -12.38 6.74
C PHE A 204 8.72 -12.17 8.17
N LEU A 205 9.00 -13.28 8.85
CA LEU A 205 9.84 -13.32 10.03
C LEU A 205 11.12 -14.06 9.70
N ALA A 206 12.25 -13.60 10.24
CA ALA A 206 13.53 -14.24 10.07
C ALA A 206 14.30 -14.24 11.40
N ASP A 207 15.24 -15.17 11.52
CA ASP A 207 16.17 -15.22 12.65
C ASP A 207 17.54 -14.70 12.19
N TYR A 208 18.21 -13.96 13.07
CA TYR A 208 19.58 -13.52 12.87
C TYR A 208 20.53 -14.72 12.71
N ASP A 209 21.42 -14.63 11.72
CA ASP A 209 22.43 -15.66 11.44
C ASP A 209 23.86 -15.17 11.71
N GLY A 210 24.16 -13.89 11.45
CA GLY A 210 25.48 -13.31 11.67
C GLY A 210 25.67 -11.92 11.09
N GLY A 211 26.79 -11.27 11.41
CA GLY A 211 27.15 -9.95 10.90
C GLY A 211 27.16 -8.85 11.96
N GLU A 212 27.46 -7.63 11.55
CA GLU A 212 27.42 -6.43 12.39
C GLU A 212 26.58 -5.38 11.68
N ILE A 213 25.69 -4.72 12.42
CA ILE A 213 24.84 -3.68 11.85
C ILE A 213 25.74 -2.57 11.30
N ARG A 214 25.64 -2.34 10.00
CA ARG A 214 26.21 -1.19 9.29
C ARG A 214 25.17 -0.74 8.29
N HIS A 215 24.33 0.20 8.71
CA HIS A 215 23.21 0.62 7.88
C HIS A 215 23.64 1.53 6.73
N ASP A 216 22.92 1.47 5.60
CA ASP A 216 23.10 2.44 4.52
C ASP A 216 22.54 3.80 4.96
N PRO A 217 23.38 4.84 5.15
CA PRO A 217 22.92 6.15 5.55
C PRO A 217 22.07 6.84 4.47
N LYS A 218 21.94 6.31 3.26
CA LYS A 218 21.01 6.82 2.24
C LYS A 218 19.56 6.44 2.51
N GLU A 219 19.33 5.26 3.10
CA GLU A 219 17.98 4.75 3.37
C GLU A 219 17.60 4.93 4.85
N LEU A 220 18.54 4.69 5.77
CA LEU A 220 18.30 4.67 7.21
C LEU A 220 19.04 5.79 7.95
N ILE A 221 18.42 6.31 9.00
CA ILE A 221 18.99 7.24 9.98
C ILE A 221 19.72 6.45 11.08
N SER A 222 19.11 5.34 11.50
CA SER A 222 19.61 4.45 12.53
C SER A 222 18.99 3.07 12.37
N ALA A 223 19.70 2.05 12.85
CA ALA A 223 19.20 0.68 12.98
C ALA A 223 19.88 0.05 14.20
N ASP A 224 19.09 -0.60 15.06
CA ASP A 224 19.63 -1.25 16.26
C ASP A 224 18.75 -2.43 16.72
N TRP A 225 19.33 -3.25 17.60
CA TRP A 225 18.62 -4.30 18.29
C TRP A 225 17.88 -3.73 19.50
N TYR A 226 16.57 -3.91 19.54
CA TYR A 226 15.73 -3.51 20.65
C TYR A 226 15.22 -4.73 21.39
N HIS A 227 15.39 -4.77 22.71
CA HIS A 227 14.83 -5.82 23.54
C HIS A 227 13.29 -5.81 23.44
N TYR A 228 12.66 -6.98 23.39
CA TYR A 228 11.24 -7.12 23.04
C TYR A 228 10.27 -6.38 23.99
N ASP A 229 10.69 -6.10 25.23
CA ASP A 229 9.91 -5.38 26.24
C ASP A 229 10.23 -3.88 26.34
N GLN A 230 11.24 -3.39 25.60
CA GLN A 230 11.74 -2.03 25.60
C GLN A 230 11.74 -1.46 24.18
N LEU A 231 10.58 -1.55 23.52
CA LEU A 231 10.43 -1.05 22.16
C LEU A 231 10.35 0.48 22.13
N PRO A 232 10.94 1.13 21.10
CA PRO A 232 10.81 2.56 20.85
C PRO A 232 9.40 2.89 20.33
N LEU A 233 9.23 4.11 19.81
CA LEU A 233 8.02 4.46 19.05
C LEU A 233 7.93 3.60 17.78
N ILE A 234 6.90 2.78 17.67
CA ILE A 234 6.68 1.81 16.59
C ILE A 234 5.39 2.12 15.79
N PRO A 235 5.20 1.56 14.58
CA PRO A 235 4.04 1.85 13.73
C PRO A 235 2.67 1.56 14.38
N PRO A 236 1.57 2.16 13.86
CA PRO A 236 0.22 1.95 14.39
C PRO A 236 -0.34 0.54 14.11
N HIS A 237 -1.28 0.10 14.96
CA HIS A 237 -1.84 -1.28 15.03
C HIS A 237 -2.44 -1.85 13.74
N ASN A 238 -2.86 -1.00 12.82
CA ASN A 238 -3.46 -1.38 11.54
C ASN A 238 -2.43 -1.66 10.42
N THR A 239 -1.13 -1.56 10.71
CA THR A 239 -0.07 -1.78 9.73
C THR A 239 0.51 -3.18 9.81
N ILE A 240 0.93 -3.72 8.66
CA ILE A 240 1.62 -5.02 8.59
C ILE A 240 2.95 -5.00 9.36
N ALA A 241 3.62 -3.85 9.40
CA ALA A 241 4.83 -3.63 10.19
C ALA A 241 4.58 -3.84 11.68
N ARG A 242 3.53 -3.20 12.23
CA ARG A 242 3.17 -3.36 13.64
C ARG A 242 2.81 -4.80 13.98
N ARG A 243 2.07 -5.48 13.10
CA ARG A 243 1.79 -6.92 13.27
C ARG A 243 3.07 -7.75 13.34
N LEU A 244 4.03 -7.55 12.44
CA LEU A 244 5.30 -8.29 12.46
C LEU A 244 6.09 -8.05 13.76
N ILE A 245 6.10 -6.81 14.26
CA ILE A 245 6.75 -6.47 15.52
C ILE A 245 6.07 -7.22 16.68
N GLU A 246 4.74 -7.19 16.76
CA GLU A 246 3.98 -7.87 17.81
C GLU A 246 4.12 -9.41 17.74
N ASP A 247 4.10 -9.98 16.54
CA ASP A 247 4.33 -11.42 16.32
C ASP A 247 5.76 -11.81 16.74
N THR A 248 6.75 -10.96 16.47
CA THR A 248 8.14 -11.17 16.93
C THR A 248 8.25 -11.11 18.45
N VAL A 249 7.61 -10.13 19.09
CA VAL A 249 7.53 -10.00 20.55
C VAL A 249 6.90 -11.26 21.18
N ALA A 250 5.83 -11.77 20.58
CA ALA A 250 5.20 -13.00 21.04
C ALA A 250 6.14 -14.21 20.94
N LEU A 251 6.95 -14.30 19.88
CA LEU A 251 7.98 -15.34 19.75
C LEU A 251 9.06 -15.21 20.83
N CYS A 252 9.53 -14.00 21.14
CA CYS A 252 10.53 -13.78 22.18
C CYS A 252 10.01 -14.21 23.57
N ARG A 253 8.73 -13.95 23.89
CA ARG A 253 8.12 -14.34 25.17
C ARG A 253 7.95 -15.85 25.36
N ASN A 254 7.92 -16.61 24.27
CA ASN A 254 7.66 -18.04 24.26
C ASN A 254 8.94 -18.89 24.18
N THR A 255 10.12 -18.26 24.25
CA THR A 255 11.43 -18.93 24.20
C THR A 255 12.09 -18.82 25.56
#